data_AF-A0A1I7U9L4-F1
#
_entry.id   AF-A0A1I7U9L4-F1
#
_cell.length_a   1.000
_cell.length_b   1.000
_cell.length_c   1.000
_cell.angle_alpha   90.00
_cell.angle_beta   90.00
_cell.angle_gamma   90.00
#
_symmetry.space_group_name_H-M   'P 1'
#
loop_
_entity.id
_entity.type
_entity.pdbx_description
1 polymer ?
#
loop_
_entity_poly.entity_id
_entity_poly.type
_entity_poly.pdbx_seq_one_letter_code
_entity_poly.pdbx_strand_id
1 'polypeptide(L)'
;MKYIELYFLAFLILIASITLLIGAFSPCWITGSFEYLTDHGCCQGPVFYTDEGYWLVLTMWFMIDSIVLFGIICWSFYRARYEILKNGYCRKNGSWFKGISIASAVSVLFICAAVTVTGTHLNAVREQVNTSDETGKMGYSVWISVGSAGVAVGVSLMSAYILFTKCHDPISTQPVFVSS
;
A
#
# COMPACT_ATOMS: atom_id res chain seq x y z
N MET A 1 16.16 -22.60 -11.06
CA MET A 1 15.38 -21.34 -10.97
C MET A 1 13.99 -21.58 -10.37
N LYS A 2 13.86 -22.07 -9.13
CA LYS A 2 12.55 -22.44 -8.53
C LYS A 2 11.96 -21.39 -7.54
N TYR A 3 12.70 -20.32 -7.23
CA TYR A 3 12.33 -19.35 -6.19
C TYR A 3 12.42 -17.89 -6.64
N ILE A 4 12.73 -17.60 -7.91
CA ILE A 4 12.93 -16.23 -8.41
C ILE A 4 11.65 -15.42 -8.24
N GLU A 5 10.51 -16.02 -8.54
CA GLU A 5 9.17 -15.43 -8.40
C GLU A 5 8.87 -15.05 -6.95
N LEU A 6 9.33 -15.86 -5.99
CA LEU A 6 9.14 -15.62 -4.56
C LEU A 6 10.04 -14.48 -4.06
N TYR A 7 11.29 -14.40 -4.53
CA TYR A 7 12.20 -13.30 -4.22
C TYR A 7 11.71 -11.98 -4.84
N PHE A 8 11.19 -12.03 -6.07
CA PHE A 8 10.61 -10.87 -6.73
C PHE A 8 9.37 -10.35 -5.98
N LEU A 9 8.48 -11.25 -5.54
CA LEU A 9 7.33 -10.87 -4.71
C LEU A 9 7.77 -10.25 -3.36
N ALA A 10 8.78 -10.82 -2.71
CA ALA A 10 9.35 -10.25 -1.48
C ALA A 10 9.86 -8.82 -1.70
N PHE A 11 10.57 -8.60 -2.81
CA PHE A 11 11.11 -7.29 -3.18
C PHE A 11 10.00 -6.26 -3.43
N LEU A 12 8.93 -6.64 -4.13
CA LEU A 12 7.78 -5.76 -4.35
C LEU A 12 7.08 -5.39 -3.04
N ILE A 13 6.87 -6.35 -2.13
CA ILE A 13 6.27 -6.09 -0.81
C ILE A 13 7.14 -5.12 -0.01
N LEU A 14 8.47 -5.30 -0.06
CA LEU A 14 9.41 -4.42 0.63
C LEU A 14 9.34 -3.00 0.07
N ILE A 15 9.40 -2.82 -1.25
CA ILE A 15 9.30 -1.48 -1.86
C ILE A 15 7.96 -0.82 -1.53
N ALA A 16 6.86 -1.55 -1.67
CA ALA A 16 5.53 -1.02 -1.40
C ALA A 16 5.38 -0.60 0.07
N SER A 17 5.88 -1.40 1.01
CA SER A 17 5.86 -1.05 2.44
C SER A 17 6.70 0.19 2.77
N ILE A 18 7.93 0.30 2.24
CA ILE A 18 8.79 1.46 2.48
C ILE A 18 8.15 2.73 1.92
N THR A 19 7.70 2.67 0.66
CA THR A 19 7.05 3.83 0.02
C THR A 19 5.74 4.21 0.71
N LEU A 20 4.97 3.24 1.22
CA LEU A 20 3.76 3.51 2.01
C LEU A 20 4.10 4.24 3.31
N LEU A 21 5.10 3.76 4.05
CA LEU A 21 5.51 4.38 5.31
C LEU A 21 6.04 5.80 5.08
N ILE A 22 6.91 5.98 4.07
CA ILE A 22 7.41 7.32 3.70
C ILE A 22 6.24 8.21 3.31
N GLY A 23 5.33 7.75 2.45
CA GLY A 23 4.17 8.52 2.02
C GLY A 23 3.26 8.90 3.19
N ALA A 24 2.92 7.96 4.07
CA ALA A 24 2.00 8.18 5.18
C ALA A 24 2.55 9.10 6.28
N PHE A 25 3.82 8.92 6.66
CA PHE A 25 4.45 9.67 7.76
C PHE A 25 5.14 10.95 7.30
N SER A 26 5.29 11.18 5.99
CA SER A 26 5.86 12.44 5.53
C SER A 26 4.83 13.58 5.65
N PRO A 27 5.27 14.76 6.12
CA PRO A 27 4.36 15.85 6.45
C PRO A 27 3.94 16.65 5.21
N CYS A 28 4.06 16.17 3.97
CA CYS A 28 3.75 17.00 2.79
C CYS A 28 2.70 16.34 1.88
N TRP A 29 1.53 16.05 2.46
CA TRP A 29 0.34 15.66 1.70
C TRP A 29 -0.36 16.84 1.07
N ILE A 30 -0.30 17.98 1.74
CA ILE A 30 -0.91 19.24 1.30
C ILE A 30 0.17 20.30 1.32
N THR A 31 0.22 21.14 0.30
CA THR A 31 1.13 22.27 0.19
C THR A 31 0.38 23.46 -0.38
N GLY A 32 0.66 24.66 0.11
CA GLY A 32 -0.05 25.87 -0.30
C GLY A 32 0.12 27.02 0.68
N SER A 33 -0.52 28.13 0.35
CA SER A 33 -0.55 29.39 1.10
C SER A 33 -1.87 29.57 1.86
N PHE A 34 -2.46 28.50 2.38
CA PHE A 34 -3.66 28.64 3.22
C PHE A 34 -3.29 29.23 4.58
N GLU A 35 -4.22 30.00 5.17
CA GLU A 35 -4.08 30.57 6.52
C GLU A 35 -3.79 29.48 7.58
N TYR A 36 -4.35 28.28 7.42
CA TYR A 36 -4.09 27.13 8.30
C TYR A 36 -2.74 26.40 8.02
N LEU A 37 -2.12 26.62 6.85
CA LEU A 37 -0.77 26.11 6.55
C LEU A 37 0.33 27.10 6.97
N THR A 38 0.01 28.40 7.05
CA THR A 38 0.98 29.43 7.47
C THR A 38 1.49 29.22 8.90
N ASP A 39 0.68 28.64 9.78
CA ASP A 39 1.09 28.32 11.16
C ASP A 39 1.85 26.99 11.30
N HIS A 40 1.84 26.12 10.29
CA HIS A 40 2.35 24.74 10.38
C HIS A 40 3.44 24.40 9.37
N GLY A 41 3.94 25.41 8.64
CA GLY A 41 4.92 25.25 7.57
C GLY A 41 4.26 24.89 6.24
N CYS A 42 4.96 25.12 5.13
CA CYS A 42 4.43 25.01 3.75
C CYS A 42 3.95 23.59 3.32
N CYS A 43 3.95 22.61 4.22
CA CYS A 43 3.60 21.22 4.01
C CYS A 43 2.89 20.65 5.26
N GLN A 44 1.75 19.99 5.06
CA GLN A 44 1.03 19.27 6.13
C GLN A 44 0.72 17.81 5.76
N GLY A 45 0.83 16.90 6.75
CA GLY A 45 0.61 15.46 6.62
C GLY A 45 -0.62 14.96 7.40
N PRO A 46 -1.16 13.77 7.07
CA PRO A 46 -2.42 13.29 7.61
C PRO A 46 -2.29 12.71 9.03
N VAL A 47 -1.11 12.25 9.45
CA VAL A 47 -0.91 11.50 10.71
C VAL A 47 -0.64 12.39 11.94
N PHE A 48 -0.35 13.68 11.76
CA PHE A 48 0.13 14.58 12.82
C PHE A 48 -0.86 15.67 13.22
N TYR A 49 -2.16 15.49 12.98
CA TYR A 49 -3.12 16.56 13.17
C TYR A 49 -4.20 16.23 14.20
N THR A 50 -4.41 17.15 15.15
CA THR A 50 -5.27 16.95 16.32
C THR A 50 -6.50 17.84 16.36
N ASP A 51 -6.64 18.89 15.52
CA ASP A 51 -7.67 19.91 15.78
C ASP A 51 -8.53 20.44 14.62
N GLU A 52 -8.37 20.06 13.35
CA GLU A 52 -9.31 20.52 12.29
C GLU A 52 -9.69 19.46 11.24
N GLY A 53 -10.95 19.53 10.81
CA GLY A 53 -11.48 18.87 9.62
C GLY A 53 -11.73 17.36 9.73
N TYR A 54 -13.01 16.96 9.77
CA TYR A 54 -13.43 15.55 9.70
C TYR A 54 -12.81 14.77 8.52
N TRP A 55 -12.47 15.46 7.43
CA TRP A 55 -11.87 14.88 6.23
C TRP A 55 -10.40 14.50 6.43
N LEU A 56 -9.60 15.27 7.18
CA LEU A 56 -8.20 14.92 7.50
C LEU A 56 -8.13 13.71 8.42
N VAL A 57 -9.02 13.66 9.41
CA VAL A 57 -9.17 12.49 10.29
C VAL A 57 -9.51 11.24 9.47
N LEU A 58 -10.44 11.35 8.52
CA LEU A 58 -10.80 10.25 7.64
C LEU A 58 -9.61 9.79 6.75
N THR A 59 -8.86 10.74 6.17
CA THR A 59 -7.62 10.46 5.42
C THR A 59 -6.59 9.74 6.29
N MET A 60 -6.41 10.18 7.55
CA MET A 60 -5.52 9.54 8.52
C MET A 60 -5.90 8.08 8.76
N TRP A 61 -7.18 7.81 9.06
CA TRP A 61 -7.66 6.46 9.31
C TRP A 61 -7.41 5.53 8.13
N PHE A 62 -7.74 5.96 6.91
CA PHE A 62 -7.47 5.17 5.71
C PHE A 62 -5.99 4.86 5.50
N MET A 63 -5.09 5.80 5.83
CA MET A 63 -3.65 5.58 5.74
C MET A 63 -3.12 4.64 6.83
N ILE A 64 -3.64 4.75 8.06
CA ILE A 64 -3.31 3.83 9.15
C ILE A 64 -3.79 2.41 8.81
N ASP A 65 -5.03 2.26 8.34
CA ASP A 65 -5.59 0.96 7.95
C ASP A 65 -4.78 0.32 6.82
N SER A 66 -4.33 1.13 5.85
CA SER A 66 -3.41 0.69 4.79
C SER A 66 -2.10 0.14 5.36
N ILE A 67 -1.51 0.79 6.36
CA ILE A 67 -0.27 0.33 7.01
C ILE A 67 -0.50 -0.98 7.76
N VAL A 68 -1.61 -1.08 8.50
CA VAL A 68 -1.98 -2.31 9.23
C VAL A 68 -2.14 -3.49 8.28
N LEU A 69 -2.83 -3.29 7.15
CA LEU A 69 -2.97 -4.31 6.11
C LEU A 69 -1.62 -4.71 5.52
N PHE A 70 -0.70 -3.76 5.30
CA PHE A 70 0.65 -4.07 4.85
C PHE A 70 1.44 -4.90 5.87
N GLY A 71 1.26 -4.64 7.17
CA GLY A 71 1.80 -5.49 8.23
C GLY A 71 1.28 -6.93 8.13
N ILE A 72 -0.02 -7.10 7.90
CA ILE A 72 -0.65 -8.41 7.69
C ILE A 72 -0.12 -9.11 6.43
N ILE A 73 0.10 -8.37 5.34
CA ILE A 73 0.69 -8.89 4.10
C ILE A 73 2.11 -9.40 4.35
N CYS A 74 2.96 -8.61 5.02
CA CYS A 74 4.33 -9.00 5.37
C CYS A 74 4.35 -10.26 6.24
N TRP A 75 3.51 -10.32 7.26
CA TRP A 75 3.39 -11.48 8.14
C TRP A 75 2.92 -12.74 7.38
N SER A 76 1.87 -12.60 6.57
CA SER A 76 1.31 -13.69 5.76
C SER A 76 2.33 -14.20 4.74
N PHE A 77 3.10 -13.30 4.13
CA PHE A 77 4.17 -13.64 3.20
C PHE A 77 5.30 -14.42 3.88
N TYR A 78 5.73 -13.98 5.07
CA TYR A 78 6.77 -14.69 5.83
C TYR A 78 6.34 -16.11 6.19
N ARG A 79 5.09 -16.27 6.66
CA ARG A 79 4.45 -17.57 6.90
C ARG A 79 4.42 -18.44 5.63
N ALA A 80 3.93 -17.89 4.53
CA ALA A 80 3.84 -18.61 3.25
C ALA A 80 5.22 -19.07 2.77
N ARG A 81 6.24 -18.21 2.89
CA ARG A 81 7.64 -18.55 2.55
C ARG A 81 8.16 -19.69 3.40
N TYR A 82 7.96 -19.64 4.71
CA TYR A 82 8.41 -20.70 5.63
C TYR A 82 7.77 -22.05 5.28
N GLU A 83 6.46 -22.07 5.00
CA GLU A 83 5.75 -23.29 4.62
C GLU A 83 6.22 -23.85 3.26
N ILE A 84 6.53 -22.99 2.28
CA ILE A 84 7.04 -23.42 0.97
C ILE A 84 8.45 -24.00 1.08
N LEU A 85 9.31 -23.40 1.91
CA LEU A 85 10.66 -23.92 2.13
C LEU A 85 10.65 -25.28 2.85
N LYS A 86 9.68 -25.50 3.75
CA LYS A 86 9.58 -26.74 4.52
C LYS A 86 8.85 -27.87 3.77
N ASN A 87 7.75 -27.55 3.08
CA ASN A 87 6.82 -28.54 2.52
C ASN A 87 6.69 -28.49 0.98
N GLY A 88 7.41 -27.57 0.32
CA GLY A 88 7.26 -27.31 -1.11
C GLY A 88 5.98 -26.53 -1.46
N TYR A 89 5.76 -26.26 -2.75
CA TYR A 89 4.53 -25.66 -3.25
C TYR A 89 3.40 -26.71 -3.24
N CYS A 90 2.68 -26.83 -2.12
CA CYS A 90 1.48 -27.67 -2.05
C CYS A 90 0.20 -26.83 -2.09
N ARG A 91 -0.85 -27.40 -2.68
CA ARG A 91 -2.22 -26.84 -2.86
C ARG A 91 -2.83 -26.23 -1.58
N LYS A 92 -2.41 -26.69 -0.40
CA LYS A 92 -2.88 -26.20 0.91
C LYS A 92 -2.37 -24.79 1.24
N ASN A 93 -1.25 -24.34 0.67
CA ASN A 93 -0.67 -23.02 0.94
C ASN A 93 -1.27 -21.91 0.06
N GLY A 94 -2.15 -22.26 -0.89
CA GLY A 94 -2.79 -21.29 -1.79
C GLY A 94 -3.72 -20.30 -1.07
N SER A 95 -4.24 -20.66 0.12
CA SER A 95 -5.05 -19.75 0.94
C SER A 95 -4.27 -18.52 1.40
N TRP A 96 -2.97 -18.67 1.70
CA TRP A 96 -2.11 -17.55 2.11
C TRP A 96 -1.87 -16.56 0.98
N PHE A 97 -1.58 -17.04 -0.24
CA PHE A 97 -1.42 -16.18 -1.41
C PHE A 97 -2.72 -15.47 -1.81
N LYS A 98 -3.86 -16.16 -1.68
CA LYS A 98 -5.17 -15.53 -1.86
C LYS A 98 -5.40 -14.41 -0.84
N GLY A 99 -5.03 -14.64 0.42
CA GLY A 99 -5.09 -13.62 1.48
C GLY A 99 -4.22 -12.40 1.16
N ILE A 100 -2.98 -12.61 0.71
CA ILE A 100 -2.05 -11.54 0.30
C ILE A 100 -2.64 -10.73 -0.87
N SER A 101 -3.18 -11.40 -1.89
CA SER A 101 -3.77 -10.73 -3.06
C SER A 101 -4.96 -9.84 -2.68
N ILE A 102 -5.87 -10.35 -1.84
CA ILE A 102 -7.05 -9.61 -1.37
C ILE A 102 -6.63 -8.45 -0.47
N ALA A 103 -5.77 -8.69 0.52
CA ALA A 103 -5.32 -7.65 1.45
C ALA A 103 -4.59 -6.52 0.70
N SER A 104 -3.77 -6.87 -0.31
CA SER A 104 -3.09 -5.89 -1.15
C SER A 104 -4.09 -5.06 -1.95
N ALA A 105 -5.12 -5.68 -2.54
CA ALA A 105 -6.16 -4.96 -3.27
C ALA A 105 -6.96 -4.01 -2.36
N VAL A 106 -7.30 -4.45 -1.14
CA VAL A 106 -8.00 -3.60 -0.16
C VAL A 106 -7.13 -2.42 0.28
N SER A 107 -5.82 -2.63 0.49
CA SER A 107 -4.92 -1.52 0.82
C SER A 107 -4.87 -0.44 -0.26
N VAL A 108 -4.93 -0.83 -1.54
CA VAL A 108 -5.00 0.11 -2.66
C VAL A 108 -6.28 0.95 -2.60
N LEU A 109 -7.42 0.33 -2.26
CA LEU A 109 -8.68 1.05 -2.14
C LEU A 109 -8.63 2.10 -1.03
N PHE A 110 -8.03 1.78 0.11
CA PHE A 110 -7.88 2.74 1.20
C PHE A 110 -6.94 3.90 0.84
N ILE A 111 -5.82 3.62 0.17
CA ILE A 111 -4.93 4.69 -0.33
C ILE A 111 -5.68 5.58 -1.32
N CYS A 112 -6.40 5.00 -2.28
CA CYS A 112 -7.19 5.78 -3.24
C CYS A 112 -8.26 6.63 -2.54
N ALA A 113 -8.97 6.07 -1.55
CA ALA A 113 -9.97 6.80 -0.78
C ALA A 113 -9.35 8.00 -0.05
N ALA A 114 -8.20 7.82 0.61
CA ALA A 114 -7.46 8.90 1.28
C ALA A 114 -7.09 10.04 0.31
N VAL A 115 -6.61 9.68 -0.88
CA VAL A 115 -6.25 10.66 -1.93
C VAL A 115 -7.49 11.37 -2.48
N THR A 116 -8.59 10.66 -2.71
CA THR A 116 -9.85 11.24 -3.20
C THR A 116 -10.47 12.20 -2.18
N VAL A 117 -10.52 11.82 -0.91
CA VAL A 117 -11.04 12.71 0.16
C VAL A 117 -10.23 13.99 0.23
N THR A 118 -8.90 13.88 0.24
CA THR A 118 -8.00 15.04 0.24
C THR A 118 -8.19 15.91 -1.00
N GLY A 119 -8.24 15.30 -2.19
CA GLY A 119 -8.37 16.02 -3.46
C GLY A 119 -9.71 16.71 -3.65
N THR A 120 -10.80 16.05 -3.30
CA THR A 120 -12.16 16.63 -3.39
C THR A 120 -12.32 17.80 -2.45
N HIS A 121 -11.76 17.73 -1.23
CA HIS A 121 -11.81 18.84 -0.30
C HIS A 121 -11.00 20.04 -0.77
N LEU A 122 -9.76 19.83 -1.23
CA LEU A 122 -8.93 20.90 -1.80
C LEU A 122 -9.60 21.57 -3.01
N ASN A 123 -10.29 20.78 -3.85
CA ASN A 123 -11.02 21.32 -5.00
C ASN A 123 -12.26 22.14 -4.58
N ALA A 124 -13.00 21.67 -3.57
CA ALA A 124 -14.16 22.40 -3.04
C ALA A 124 -13.77 23.73 -2.40
N VAL A 125 -12.67 23.75 -1.63
CA VAL A 125 -12.13 25.00 -1.04
C VAL A 125 -11.71 25.96 -2.14
N ARG A 126 -11.02 25.46 -3.19
CA ARG A 126 -10.61 26.28 -4.33
C ARG A 126 -11.80 26.94 -5.05
N GLU A 127 -12.91 26.22 -5.21
CA GLU A 127 -14.12 26.74 -5.85
C GLU A 127 -14.83 27.80 -4.99
N GLN A 128 -14.82 27.63 -3.67
CA GLN A 128 -15.47 28.58 -2.74
C GLN A 128 -14.69 29.89 -2.58
N VAL A 129 -13.36 29.83 -2.57
CA VAL A 129 -12.53 30.98 -2.16
C VAL A 129 -12.36 32.01 -3.28
N ASN A 130 -12.43 31.64 -4.56
CA ASN A 130 -12.43 32.55 -5.74
C ASN A 130 -11.33 33.64 -5.79
N THR A 131 -10.38 33.65 -4.85
CA THR A 131 -9.19 34.49 -4.81
C THR A 131 -7.98 33.68 -5.24
N SER A 132 -7.17 34.27 -6.11
CA SER A 132 -6.00 33.67 -6.75
C SER A 132 -4.84 33.32 -5.81
N ASP A 133 -4.90 33.75 -4.55
CA ASP A 133 -3.72 33.80 -3.67
C ASP A 133 -3.67 32.68 -2.62
N GLU A 134 -4.78 31.96 -2.38
CA GLU A 134 -4.85 30.81 -1.48
C GLU A 134 -5.11 29.52 -2.25
N THR A 135 -4.08 28.97 -2.89
CA THR A 135 -4.21 27.71 -3.64
C THR A 135 -3.54 26.56 -2.92
N GLY A 136 -4.36 25.72 -2.28
CA GLY A 136 -3.98 24.38 -1.86
C GLY A 136 -3.68 23.45 -3.01
N LYS A 137 -2.57 22.71 -2.91
CA LYS A 137 -2.17 21.67 -3.85
C LYS A 137 -1.82 20.40 -3.10
N MET A 138 -1.91 19.26 -3.80
CA MET A 138 -1.40 17.99 -3.28
C MET A 138 0.12 18.03 -3.25
N GLY A 139 0.70 17.69 -2.11
CA GLY A 139 2.14 17.62 -1.91
C GLY A 139 2.74 16.29 -2.39
N TYR A 140 4.07 16.18 -2.31
CA TYR A 140 4.80 15.02 -2.85
C TYR A 140 4.45 13.70 -2.14
N SER A 141 4.06 13.75 -0.86
CA SER A 141 3.75 12.57 -0.05
C SER A 141 2.55 11.80 -0.60
N VAL A 142 1.54 12.49 -1.11
CA VAL A 142 0.39 11.90 -1.81
C VAL A 142 0.87 11.07 -3.00
N TRP A 143 1.75 11.63 -3.81
CA TRP A 143 2.27 10.94 -5.01
C TRP A 143 3.14 9.74 -4.67
N ILE A 144 3.92 9.81 -3.58
CA ILE A 144 4.66 8.65 -3.06
C ILE A 144 3.69 7.54 -2.62
N SER A 145 2.60 7.88 -1.94
CA SER A 145 1.55 6.91 -1.55
C SER A 145 0.82 6.32 -2.76
N VAL A 146 0.53 7.12 -3.80
CA VAL A 146 -0.01 6.62 -5.07
C VAL A 146 0.97 5.66 -5.75
N GLY A 147 2.28 5.98 -5.73
CA GLY A 147 3.33 5.09 -6.21
C GLY A 147 3.34 3.76 -5.46
N SER A 148 3.22 3.79 -4.13
CA SER A 148 3.09 2.59 -3.30
C SER A 148 1.88 1.74 -3.69
N ALA A 149 0.71 2.37 -3.91
CA ALA A 149 -0.49 1.68 -4.36
C ALA A 149 -0.28 0.98 -5.73
N GLY A 150 0.44 1.62 -6.66
CA GLY A 150 0.82 1.00 -7.93
C GLY A 150 1.66 -0.27 -7.75
N VAL A 151 2.65 -0.23 -6.84
CA VAL A 151 3.46 -1.41 -6.51
C VAL A 151 2.61 -2.49 -5.81
N ALA A 152 1.66 -2.10 -4.96
CA ALA A 152 0.73 -3.01 -4.28
C ALA A 152 -0.20 -3.74 -5.27
N VAL A 153 -0.61 -3.11 -6.38
CA VAL A 153 -1.30 -3.80 -7.48
C VAL A 153 -0.39 -4.88 -8.07
N GLY A 154 0.89 -4.57 -8.27
CA GLY A 154 1.91 -5.54 -8.70
C GLY A 154 2.04 -6.74 -7.74
N VAL A 155 2.01 -6.48 -6.43
CA VAL A 155 1.99 -7.54 -5.39
C VAL A 155 0.73 -8.41 -5.53
N SER A 156 -0.43 -7.80 -5.75
CA SER A 156 -1.70 -8.53 -5.91
C SER A 156 -1.69 -9.41 -7.16
N LEU A 157 -1.24 -8.89 -8.30
CA LEU A 157 -1.15 -9.64 -9.55
C LEU A 157 -0.12 -10.77 -9.47
N MET A 158 1.05 -10.51 -8.88
CA MET A 158 2.11 -11.51 -8.78
C MET A 158 1.73 -12.64 -7.81
N SER A 159 1.08 -12.31 -6.69
CA SER A 159 0.56 -13.33 -5.76
C SER A 159 -0.55 -14.19 -6.39
N ALA A 160 -1.45 -13.58 -7.16
CA ALA A 160 -2.44 -14.30 -7.95
C ALA A 160 -1.79 -15.19 -9.03
N TYR A 161 -0.77 -14.69 -9.72
CA TYR A 161 -0.02 -15.46 -10.73
C TYR A 161 0.61 -16.72 -10.13
N ILE A 162 1.26 -16.62 -8.98
CA ILE A 162 1.84 -17.78 -8.27
C ILE A 162 0.74 -18.78 -7.89
N LEU A 163 -0.41 -18.29 -7.42
CA LEU A 163 -1.55 -19.14 -7.07
C LEU A 163 -2.07 -19.93 -8.28
N PHE A 164 -2.27 -19.29 -9.43
CA PHE A 164 -2.83 -19.94 -10.61
C PHE A 164 -1.84 -20.88 -11.31
N THR A 165 -0.57 -20.50 -11.41
CA THR A 165 0.41 -21.28 -12.18
C THR A 165 1.09 -22.38 -11.36
N LYS A 166 1.43 -22.14 -10.09
CA LYS A 166 2.21 -23.09 -9.29
C LYS A 166 1.36 -23.99 -8.39
N CYS A 167 0.18 -23.53 -7.97
CA CYS A 167 -0.71 -24.33 -7.11
C CYS A 167 -1.79 -25.11 -7.87
N HIS A 168 -2.08 -24.75 -9.13
CA HIS A 168 -3.10 -25.43 -9.93
C HIS A 168 -2.53 -26.47 -10.91
N ASP A 169 -1.23 -26.40 -11.25
CA ASP A 169 -0.57 -27.38 -12.13
C ASP A 169 -0.04 -28.60 -11.34
N PRO A 170 -0.53 -29.82 -11.61
CA PRO A 170 -0.14 -31.04 -10.88
C PRO A 170 1.27 -31.56 -11.20
N ILE A 171 2.02 -30.91 -12.09
CA ILE A 171 3.35 -31.36 -12.56
C ILE A 171 4.49 -30.77 -11.71
N SER A 172 4.26 -29.68 -10.95
CA SER A 172 5.30 -29.01 -10.15
C SER A 172 5.49 -29.62 -8.74
N THR A 173 4.70 -30.63 -8.35
CA THR A 173 4.62 -31.16 -6.97
C THR A 173 5.62 -32.25 -6.63
N GLN A 174 6.64 -32.54 -7.47
CA GLN A 174 7.65 -33.52 -7.07
C GLN A 174 8.67 -32.93 -6.09
N PRO A 175 8.80 -33.49 -4.86
CA PRO A 175 9.93 -33.17 -4.00
C PRO A 175 11.22 -33.66 -4.68
N VAL A 176 12.24 -32.80 -4.70
CA VAL A 176 13.58 -33.24 -5.06
C VAL A 176 14.07 -34.11 -3.91
N PHE A 177 13.97 -35.43 -4.07
CA PHE A 177 14.76 -36.35 -3.27
C PHE A 177 16.22 -36.01 -3.53
N VAL A 178 16.87 -35.41 -2.53
CA VAL A 178 18.33 -35.33 -2.49
C VAL A 178 18.80 -36.75 -2.21
N SER A 179 19.20 -37.48 -3.26
CA SER A 179 20.01 -38.67 -3.09
C SER A 179 21.39 -38.22 -2.66
N SER A 180 21.72 -38.55 -1.41
CA SER A 180 23.05 -38.49 -0.79
C SER A 180 24.15 -39.07 -1.67
#